data_AF-A0A645DD54-F1
#
_entry.id   AF-A0A645DD54-F1
#
_cell.length_a   1.000
_cell.length_b   1.000
_cell.length_c   1.000
_cell.angle_alpha   90.00
_cell.angle_beta   90.00
_cell.angle_gamma   90.00
#
_symmetry.space_group_name_H-M   'P 1'
#
loop_
_entity.id
_entity.type
_entity.pdbx_description
1 polymer ?
#
loop_
_entity_poly.entity_id
_entity_poly.type
_entity_poly.pdbx_seq_one_letter_code
_entity_poly.pdbx_strand_id
1 'polypeptide(L)'
;MVEETQGIAVVAHPGHNFNGHFDVLQKLLDKPQIKGIEAYSNYHTEEMTRTFLEYAKTRDLVVTCGSDFHGKNKPAIQLGQIKFVPDDFESGLVDLVKVNFKD
;
A
#
# COMPACT_ATOMS: atom_id res chain seq x y z
N MET A 1 -19.78 -1.51 4.65
CA MET A 1 -18.46 -2.06 4.22
C MET A 1 -17.80 -1.11 3.24
N VAL A 2 -16.47 -1.09 3.08
CA VAL A 2 -15.75 -0.10 2.23
C VAL A 2 -16.30 -0.04 0.80
N GLU A 3 -16.61 -1.19 0.19
CA GLU A 3 -17.15 -1.25 -1.17
C GLU A 3 -18.59 -0.71 -1.29
N GLU A 4 -19.40 -0.79 -0.23
CA GLU A 4 -20.78 -0.27 -0.22
C GLU A 4 -20.81 1.26 -0.33
N THR A 5 -19.69 1.92 -0.01
CA THR A 5 -19.51 3.37 -0.17
C THR A 5 -18.74 3.73 -1.43
N GLN A 6 -18.59 2.79 -2.39
CA GLN A 6 -17.77 2.94 -3.60
C GLN A 6 -16.28 3.20 -3.29
N GLY A 7 -15.83 2.88 -2.07
CA GLY A 7 -14.43 3.01 -1.67
C GLY A 7 -13.58 1.83 -2.14
N ILE A 8 -12.27 2.06 -2.25
CA ILE A 8 -11.27 1.04 -2.57
C ILE A 8 -10.68 0.50 -1.27
N ALA A 9 -10.86 -0.78 -0.98
CA ALA A 9 -10.28 -1.40 0.21
C ALA A 9 -8.80 -1.75 -0.03
N VAL A 10 -7.93 -1.23 0.85
CA VAL A 10 -6.48 -1.36 0.77
C VAL A 10 -5.93 -1.99 2.04
N VAL A 11 -5.02 -2.96 1.91
CA VAL A 11 -4.30 -3.52 3.06
C VAL A 11 -3.16 -2.56 3.45
N ALA A 12 -3.32 -1.90 4.60
CA ALA A 12 -2.36 -0.92 5.11
C ALA A 12 -1.14 -1.59 5.79
N HIS A 13 0.04 -1.00 5.56
CA HIS A 13 1.36 -1.35 6.10
C HIS A 13 1.52 -2.84 6.46
N PRO A 14 1.38 -3.75 5.47
CA PRO A 14 1.35 -5.18 5.71
C PRO A 14 2.63 -5.73 6.35
N GLY A 15 3.79 -5.10 6.12
CA GLY A 15 5.04 -5.49 6.78
C GLY A 15 4.96 -5.33 8.30
N HIS A 16 4.21 -4.35 8.81
CA HIS A 16 4.00 -4.16 10.25
C HIS A 16 2.91 -5.08 10.80
N ASN A 17 1.75 -5.14 10.12
CA ASN A 17 0.57 -5.84 10.66
C ASN A 17 0.67 -7.36 10.60
N PHE A 18 1.34 -7.91 9.57
CA PHE A 18 1.44 -9.35 9.38
C PHE A 18 2.74 -9.94 9.92
N ASN A 19 3.75 -9.11 10.22
CA ASN A 19 4.98 -9.49 10.93
C ASN A 19 5.62 -10.81 10.43
N GLY A 20 5.71 -10.99 9.10
CA GLY A 20 6.28 -12.19 8.46
C GLY A 20 5.28 -13.29 8.11
N HIS A 21 4.02 -13.23 8.56
CA HIS A 21 2.96 -14.16 8.19
C HIS A 21 2.34 -13.82 6.81
N PHE A 22 3.18 -13.80 5.77
CA PHE A 22 2.78 -13.37 4.43
C PHE A 22 1.91 -14.38 3.67
N ASP A 23 1.79 -15.61 4.15
CA ASP A 23 0.80 -16.57 3.66
C ASP A 23 -0.64 -16.12 3.98
N VAL A 24 -0.84 -15.54 5.18
CA VAL A 24 -2.14 -14.97 5.58
C VAL A 24 -2.43 -13.69 4.81
N LEU A 25 -1.41 -12.85 4.59
CA LEU A 25 -1.53 -11.67 3.73
C LEU A 25 -2.00 -12.07 2.33
N GLN A 26 -1.36 -13.04 1.69
CA GLN A 26 -1.74 -13.47 0.35
C GLN A 26 -3.18 -13.99 0.29
N LYS A 27 -3.62 -14.81 1.25
CA LYS A 27 -5.02 -15.24 1.35
C LYS A 27 -6.00 -14.07 1.51
N LEU A 28 -5.59 -12.98 2.18
CA LEU A 28 -6.39 -11.77 2.28
C LEU A 28 -6.43 -11.02 0.95
N LEU A 29 -5.30 -10.87 0.27
CA LEU A 29 -5.20 -10.22 -1.04
C LEU A 29 -5.97 -10.97 -2.14
N ASP A 30 -6.16 -12.29 -2.00
CA ASP A 30 -6.96 -13.09 -2.92
C ASP A 30 -8.48 -12.88 -2.74
N LYS A 31 -8.90 -12.17 -1.68
CA LYS A 31 -10.32 -11.86 -1.49
C LYS A 31 -10.77 -10.82 -2.53
N PRO A 32 -11.91 -11.03 -3.20
CA PRO A 32 -12.35 -10.11 -4.25
C PRO A 32 -12.66 -8.71 -3.74
N GLN A 33 -12.89 -8.53 -2.43
CA GLN A 33 -13.12 -7.21 -1.83
C GLN A 33 -11.86 -6.37 -1.66
N ILE A 34 -10.68 -6.98 -1.72
CA ILE A 34 -9.41 -6.28 -1.56
C ILE A 34 -8.94 -5.82 -2.93
N LYS A 35 -8.74 -4.52 -3.06
CA LYS A 35 -8.43 -3.85 -4.32
C LYS A 35 -7.08 -3.12 -4.29
N GLY A 36 -6.39 -3.13 -3.16
CA GLY A 36 -5.08 -2.50 -3.04
C GLY A 36 -4.24 -3.00 -1.89
N ILE A 37 -2.96 -2.65 -1.94
CA ILE A 37 -1.95 -2.91 -0.92
C ILE A 37 -1.03 -1.70 -0.79
N GLU A 38 -0.71 -1.32 0.44
CA GLU A 38 0.33 -0.33 0.70
C GLU A 38 1.69 -1.02 0.53
N ALA A 39 2.39 -0.76 -0.58
CA ALA A 39 3.71 -1.33 -0.82
C ALA A 39 4.82 -0.45 -0.21
N TYR A 40 4.60 0.87 -0.15
CA TYR A 40 5.58 1.83 0.33
C TYR A 40 5.19 2.39 1.69
N SER A 41 5.97 2.05 2.72
CA SER A 41 5.72 2.44 4.10
C SER A 41 7.03 2.58 4.87
N ASN A 42 7.02 3.35 5.97
CA ASN A 42 8.19 3.48 6.86
C ASN A 42 8.56 2.17 7.58
N TYR A 43 7.66 1.18 7.57
CA TYR A 43 7.84 -0.14 8.18
C TYR A 43 8.41 -1.20 7.24
N HIS A 44 8.50 -0.93 5.95
CA HIS A 44 8.94 -1.93 4.98
C HIS A 44 10.43 -1.79 4.74
N THR A 45 11.11 -2.91 4.55
CA THR A 45 12.42 -2.94 3.91
C THR A 45 12.24 -2.81 2.39
N GLU A 46 13.33 -2.58 1.66
CA GLU A 46 13.28 -2.63 0.19
C GLU A 46 12.83 -3.99 -0.32
N GLU A 47 13.25 -5.08 0.33
CA GLU A 47 12.84 -6.43 -0.03
C GLU A 47 11.33 -6.62 0.13
N MET A 48 10.77 -6.22 1.28
CA MET A 48 9.32 -6.25 1.50
C MET A 48 8.57 -5.41 0.46
N THR A 49 9.09 -4.21 0.15
CA THR A 49 8.52 -3.32 -0.86
C THR A 49 8.47 -4.04 -2.22
N ARG A 50 9.58 -4.63 -2.68
CA ARG A 50 9.64 -5.42 -3.92
C ARG A 50 8.64 -6.58 -3.90
N THR A 51 8.57 -7.34 -2.82
CA THR A 51 7.63 -8.44 -2.68
C THR A 51 6.17 -7.98 -2.78
N PHE A 52 5.80 -6.88 -2.11
CA PHE A 52 4.43 -6.36 -2.14
C PHE A 52 4.05 -5.75 -3.49
N LEU A 53 5.00 -5.15 -4.21
CA LEU A 53 4.81 -4.74 -5.60
C LEU A 53 4.50 -5.93 -6.51
N GLU A 54 5.21 -7.05 -6.35
CA GLU A 54 4.92 -8.27 -7.12
C GLU A 54 3.55 -8.87 -6.74
N TYR A 55 3.18 -8.84 -5.46
CA TYR A 55 1.83 -9.25 -5.03
C TYR A 55 0.74 -8.39 -5.67
N ALA A 56 0.97 -7.07 -5.74
CA ALA A 56 0.03 -6.16 -6.37
C ALA A 56 -0.09 -6.44 -7.88
N LYS A 57 1.05 -6.54 -8.57
CA LYS A 57 1.11 -6.78 -10.02
C LYS A 57 0.43 -8.08 -10.44
N THR A 58 0.66 -9.16 -9.71
CA THR A 58 0.09 -10.49 -10.01
C THR A 58 -1.43 -10.56 -9.83
N ARG A 59 -2.03 -9.60 -9.10
CA ARG A 59 -3.45 -9.56 -8.73
C ARG A 59 -4.18 -8.33 -9.26
N ASP A 60 -3.50 -7.48 -10.05
CA ASP A 60 -4.02 -6.20 -10.54
C ASP A 60 -4.55 -5.30 -9.40
N LEU A 61 -3.79 -5.22 -8.30
CA LEU A 61 -4.12 -4.39 -7.15
C LEU A 61 -3.52 -2.99 -7.25
N VAL A 62 -4.26 -2.00 -6.77
CA VAL A 62 -3.77 -0.63 -6.57
C VAL A 62 -2.62 -0.63 -5.55
N VAL A 63 -1.50 -0.04 -5.93
CA VAL A 63 -0.36 0.19 -5.02
C VAL A 63 -0.53 1.54 -4.33
N THR A 64 -0.43 1.56 -3.00
CA THR A 64 -0.48 2.81 -2.22
C THR A 64 0.79 3.04 -1.41
N CYS A 65 0.90 4.25 -0.87
CA CYS A 65 1.93 4.65 0.06
C CYS A 65 1.35 5.48 1.21
N GLY A 66 2.02 5.45 2.36
CA GLY A 66 1.59 6.21 3.52
C GLY A 66 2.70 6.36 4.55
N SER A 67 2.77 7.55 5.15
CA SER A 67 3.73 7.81 6.22
C SER A 67 3.34 7.11 7.52
N ASP A 68 2.04 6.92 7.74
CA ASP A 68 1.47 6.48 9.02
C ASP A 68 1.85 7.41 10.19
N PHE A 69 1.88 8.72 9.91
CA PHE A 69 2.23 9.78 10.85
C PHE A 69 1.25 9.89 12.03
N HIS A 70 1.79 9.94 13.25
CA HIS A 70 1.01 10.07 14.49
C HIS A 70 1.59 11.16 15.44
N GLY A 71 2.34 12.12 14.91
CA GLY A 71 2.93 13.21 15.67
C GLY A 71 3.78 12.73 16.85
N LYS A 72 3.47 13.21 18.06
CA LYS A 72 4.22 12.88 19.28
C LYS A 72 4.29 11.38 19.58
N ASN A 73 3.33 10.58 19.10
CA ASN A 73 3.30 9.14 19.33
C ASN A 73 4.28 8.38 18.41
N LYS A 74 4.68 8.97 17.28
CA LYS A 74 5.67 8.42 16.35
C LYS A 74 6.63 9.54 15.91
N PRO A 75 7.47 10.07 16.82
CA PRO A 75 8.25 11.29 16.55
C PRO A 75 9.33 11.10 15.48
N ALA A 76 9.70 9.86 15.16
CA ALA A 76 10.64 9.52 14.10
C ALA A 76 10.02 9.53 12.69
N ILE A 77 8.68 9.62 12.59
CA ILE A 77 7.96 9.68 11.33
C ILE A 77 7.50 11.12 11.12
N GLN A 78 7.81 11.71 9.97
CA GLN A 78 7.28 13.00 9.55
C GLN A 78 6.06 12.82 8.64
N LEU A 79 5.16 13.80 8.64
CA LEU A 79 4.02 13.79 7.74
C LEU A 79 4.51 13.76 6.28
N GLY A 80 4.02 12.80 5.50
CA GLY A 80 4.43 12.60 4.10
C GLY A 80 5.74 11.83 3.92
N GLN A 81 6.45 11.47 4.99
CA GLN A 81 7.69 10.70 4.88
C GLN A 81 7.43 9.25 4.43
N ILE A 82 8.16 8.81 3.42
CA ILE A 82 8.18 7.43 2.93
C ILE A 82 9.63 7.07 2.59
N LYS A 83 10.14 5.90 3.03
CA LYS A 83 11.57 5.57 2.96
C LYS A 83 12.07 5.16 1.57
N PHE A 84 11.28 4.41 0.81
CA PHE A 84 11.75 3.70 -0.40
C PHE A 84 10.92 4.05 -1.62
N VAL A 85 10.75 5.34 -1.86
CA VAL A 85 10.01 5.85 -3.02
C VAL A 85 10.96 5.87 -4.22
N PRO A 86 10.62 5.21 -5.35
CA PRO A 86 11.38 5.32 -6.59
C PRO A 86 11.46 6.76 -7.08
N ASP A 87 12.56 7.14 -7.74
CA ASP A 87 12.74 8.51 -8.26
C ASP A 87 11.67 8.88 -9.32
N ASP A 88 11.06 7.89 -9.98
CA ASP A 88 10.00 8.05 -10.97
C ASP A 88 8.58 7.94 -10.38
N PHE A 89 8.44 7.77 -9.06
CA PHE A 89 7.17 7.50 -8.39
C PHE A 89 6.12 8.59 -8.58
N GLU A 90 6.51 9.87 -8.67
CA GLU A 90 5.57 10.97 -8.92
C GLU A 90 4.90 10.86 -10.31
N SER A 91 5.60 10.34 -11.31
CA SER A 91 5.00 10.10 -12.63
C SER A 91 3.97 8.95 -12.59
N GLY A 92 4.24 7.89 -11.82
CA GLY A 92 3.37 6.72 -11.71
C GLY A 92 2.14 6.89 -10.79
N LEU A 93 2.26 7.66 -9.69
CA LEU A 93 1.15 7.93 -8.77
C LEU A 93 0.03 8.75 -9.44
N VAL A 94 0.41 9.74 -10.25
CA VAL A 94 -0.55 10.57 -11.00
C VAL A 94 -1.31 9.72 -12.01
N ASP A 95 -0.66 8.73 -12.62
CA ASP A 95 -1.32 7.81 -13.53
C ASP A 95 -2.26 6.87 -12.79
N LEU A 96 -1.87 6.33 -11.63
CA LEU A 96 -2.69 5.42 -10.81
C LEU A 96 -3.99 6.07 -10.29
N VAL A 97 -3.94 7.36 -9.93
CA VAL A 97 -5.12 8.14 -9.55
C VAL A 97 -6.00 8.45 -10.77
N LYS A 98 -5.41 8.65 -11.96
CA LYS A 98 -6.16 8.94 -13.20
C LYS A 98 -6.87 7.73 -13.79
N VAL A 99 -6.37 6.49 -13.63
CA VAL A 99 -7.02 5.31 -14.24
C VAL A 99 -8.38 4.97 -13.61
N ASN A 100 -8.65 5.46 -12.38
CA ASN A 100 -9.85 5.10 -11.60
C ASN A 100 -10.92 6.20 -11.52
N PHE A 101 -10.72 7.37 -12.12
CA PHE A 101 -11.80 8.32 -12.39
C PHE A 101 -12.12 8.27 -13.89
N LYS A 102 -12.92 7.28 -14.30
CA LYS A 102 -13.70 7.44 -15.54
C LYS A 102 -14.92 8.29 -15.20
N ASP A 103 -15.13 9.34 -15.99
CA ASP A 103 -16.36 10.16 -16.00
C ASP A 103 -17.63 9.28 -16.03
#